data_AF-A0A7X3V5U4-F1
#
_entry.id   AF-A0A7X3V5U4-F1
#
_cell.length_a   1.000
_cell.length_b   1.000
_cell.length_c   1.000
_cell.angle_alpha   90.00
_cell.angle_beta   90.00
_cell.angle_gamma   90.00
#
_symmetry.space_group_name_H-M   'P 1'
#
loop_
_entity.id
_entity.type
_entity.pdbx_description
1 polymer ?
#
loop_
_entity_poly.entity_id
_entity_poly.type
_entity_poly.pdbx_seq_one_letter_code
_entity_poly.pdbx_strand_id
1 'polypeptide(L)'
;MPLFSSRRERWLWLWALAVVAAIFASLWVGGQLAEALRDHELLDEVLRAGLFLLGLVLLGATTVVMGVWSRPGGVGIAVAIGIAAVYLLVFLRIGVLEERSHLIEYGVLGIFVYAALAERALQGRRVPMPAVLAIVGTSAVGLLDECLQLFVPDRVFDPWDILFNVLAASLAVGASIALGWARRRRRGT
;
A
#
# COMPACT_ATOMS: atom_id res chain seq x y z
N MET A 1 6.26 -28.46 -10.99
CA MET A 1 5.13 -27.54 -11.25
C MET A 1 5.66 -26.11 -11.28
N PRO A 2 5.21 -25.23 -12.20
CA PRO A 2 5.70 -23.86 -12.25
C PRO A 2 5.31 -23.08 -10.97
N LEU A 3 6.24 -22.28 -10.43
CA LEU A 3 6.01 -21.48 -9.21
C LEU A 3 4.84 -20.49 -9.35
N PHE A 4 4.69 -19.89 -10.53
CA PHE A 4 3.63 -18.96 -10.89
C PHE A 4 2.61 -19.61 -11.84
N SER A 5 1.36 -19.18 -11.77
CA SER A 5 0.26 -19.62 -12.64
C SER A 5 0.16 -18.83 -13.95
N SER A 6 0.60 -17.56 -13.97
CA SER A 6 0.64 -16.73 -15.18
C SER A 6 1.81 -15.74 -15.19
N ARG A 7 2.14 -15.19 -16.38
CA ARG A 7 3.14 -14.11 -16.50
C ARG A 7 2.73 -12.87 -15.70
N ARG A 8 1.42 -12.58 -15.65
CA ARG A 8 0.87 -11.48 -14.87
C ARG A 8 1.07 -11.68 -13.38
N GLU A 9 0.80 -12.90 -12.87
CA GLU A 9 1.04 -13.23 -11.47
C GLU A 9 2.50 -13.00 -11.08
N ARG A 10 3.45 -13.45 -11.92
CA ARG A 10 4.88 -13.23 -11.70
C ARG A 10 5.21 -11.75 -11.54
N TRP A 11 4.70 -10.89 -12.42
CA TRP A 11 4.95 -9.45 -12.34
C TRP A 11 4.32 -8.81 -11.09
N LEU A 12 3.13 -9.25 -10.69
CA LEU A 12 2.49 -8.75 -9.46
C LEU A 12 3.31 -9.10 -8.21
N TRP A 13 3.88 -10.31 -8.15
CA TRP A 13 4.80 -10.68 -7.07
C TRP A 13 6.11 -9.91 -7.10
N LEU A 14 6.66 -9.64 -8.28
CA LEU A 14 7.86 -8.79 -8.41
C LEU A 14 7.59 -7.36 -7.93
N TRP A 15 6.42 -6.80 -8.23
CA TRP A 15 6.03 -5.48 -7.71
C TRP A 15 5.78 -5.50 -6.21
N ALA A 16 5.12 -6.52 -5.66
CA ALA A 16 4.99 -6.69 -4.22
C ALA A 16 6.37 -6.75 -3.54
N LEU A 17 7.31 -7.54 -4.10
CA LEU A 17 8.68 -7.62 -3.59
C LEU A 17 9.42 -6.28 -3.68
N ALA A 18 9.25 -5.54 -4.77
CA ALA A 18 9.81 -4.21 -4.93
C ALA A 18 9.26 -3.22 -3.88
N VAL A 19 7.97 -3.31 -3.56
CA VAL A 19 7.35 -2.50 -2.49
C VAL A 19 7.92 -2.88 -1.13
N VAL A 20 8.04 -4.17 -0.80
CA VAL A 20 8.68 -4.62 0.45
C VAL A 20 10.12 -4.11 0.55
N ALA A 21 10.89 -4.21 -0.53
CA ALA A 21 12.24 -3.70 -0.58
C ALA A 21 12.30 -2.18 -0.37
N ALA A 22 11.33 -1.43 -0.91
CA ALA A 22 11.23 0.01 -0.71
C ALA A 22 10.88 0.38 0.75
N ILE A 23 9.98 -0.36 1.40
CA ILE A 23 9.64 -0.19 2.82
C ILE A 23 10.88 -0.43 3.70
N PHE A 24 11.57 -1.55 3.53
CA PHE A 24 12.76 -1.82 4.35
C PHE A 24 13.92 -0.88 4.04
N ALA A 25 14.04 -0.41 2.79
CA ALA A 25 15.01 0.62 2.45
C ALA A 25 14.65 1.98 3.09
N SER A 26 13.36 2.31 3.21
CA SER A 26 12.92 3.56 3.83
C SER A 26 13.23 3.57 5.33
N LEU A 27 13.15 2.44 6.02
CA LEU A 27 13.62 2.30 7.41
C LEU A 27 15.10 2.66 7.55
N TRP A 28 15.95 2.05 6.73
CA TRP A 28 17.39 2.25 6.81
C TRP A 28 17.81 3.68 6.45
N VAL A 29 17.29 4.20 5.34
CA VAL A 29 17.57 5.57 4.89
C VAL A 29 17.01 6.59 5.87
N GLY A 30 15.79 6.37 6.36
CA GLY A 30 15.15 7.23 7.35
C GLY A 30 15.93 7.28 8.65
N GLY A 31 16.42 6.14 9.15
CA GLY A 31 17.26 6.07 10.35
C GLY A 31 18.57 6.84 10.20
N GLN A 32 19.31 6.64 9.10
CA GLN A 32 20.56 7.38 8.87
C GLN A 32 20.34 8.88 8.71
N LEU A 33 19.24 9.26 8.04
CA LEU A 33 18.90 10.66 7.85
C LEU A 33 18.53 11.33 9.18
N ALA A 34 17.77 10.63 10.03
CA ALA A 34 17.42 11.08 11.38
C ALA A 34 18.67 11.33 12.23
N GLU A 35 19.62 10.39 12.19
CA GLU A 35 20.88 10.49 12.93
C GLU A 35 21.75 11.63 12.39
N ALA A 36 21.83 11.80 11.07
CA ALA A 36 22.61 12.87 10.43
C ALA A 36 22.03 14.27 10.67
N LEU A 37 20.72 14.37 10.90
CA LEU A 37 19.99 15.62 11.11
C LEU A 37 19.58 15.82 12.58
N ARG A 38 20.16 15.07 13.51
CA ARG A 38 19.78 15.09 14.92
C ARG A 38 19.86 16.47 15.56
N ASP A 39 20.87 17.28 15.17
CA ASP A 39 21.06 18.64 15.66
C ASP A 39 20.21 19.69 14.89
N HIS A 40 19.41 19.24 13.92
CA HIS A 40 18.66 20.06 12.99
C HIS A 40 17.22 19.56 12.82
N GLU A 41 16.48 19.47 13.93
CA GLU A 41 15.09 18.96 13.99
C GLU A 41 14.18 19.55 12.91
N LEU A 42 14.21 20.87 12.70
CA LEU A 42 13.41 21.55 11.66
C LEU A 42 13.78 21.10 10.23
N LEU A 43 15.05 20.79 9.95
CA LEU A 43 15.47 20.31 8.64
C LEU A 43 15.05 18.85 8.41
N ASP A 44 15.12 18.00 9.44
CA ASP A 44 14.64 16.62 9.37
C ASP A 44 13.13 16.56 9.09
N GLU A 45 12.33 17.33 9.83
CA GLU A 45 10.88 17.40 9.62
C GLU A 45 10.51 17.88 8.21
N VAL A 46 11.14 18.97 7.74
CA VAL A 46 10.89 19.52 6.40
C VAL A 46 11.29 18.52 5.31
N LEU A 47 12.39 17.81 5.48
CA LEU A 47 12.87 16.86 4.47
C LEU A 47 11.96 15.62 4.41
N ARG A 48 11.54 15.07 5.55
CA ARG A 48 10.57 13.97 5.61
C ARG A 48 9.23 14.37 5.02
N ALA A 49 8.70 15.54 5.40
CA ALA A 49 7.46 16.06 4.83
C ALA A 49 7.58 16.30 3.31
N GLY A 50 8.73 16.81 2.84
CA GLY A 50 9.01 17.05 1.42
C GLY A 50 9.05 15.76 0.60
N LEU A 51 9.76 14.73 1.08
CA LEU A 51 9.80 13.41 0.43
C LEU A 51 8.42 12.75 0.41
N PHE A 52 7.68 12.87 1.50
CA PHE A 52 6.31 12.37 1.58
C PHE A 52 5.38 13.07 0.56
N LEU A 53 5.44 14.41 0.48
CA LEU A 53 4.67 15.19 -0.50
C LEU A 53 5.04 14.83 -1.94
N LEU A 54 6.33 14.65 -2.24
CA LEU A 54 6.78 14.19 -3.54
C LEU A 54 6.18 12.82 -3.89
N GLY A 55 6.19 11.87 -2.93
CA GLY A 55 5.55 10.57 -3.08
C GLY A 55 4.06 10.69 -3.42
N LEU A 56 3.32 11.56 -2.71
CA LEU A 56 1.91 11.83 -3.00
C LEU A 56 1.69 12.42 -4.40
N VAL A 57 2.54 13.36 -4.83
CA VAL A 57 2.44 13.97 -6.17
C VAL A 57 2.67 12.93 -7.25
N LEU A 58 3.69 12.09 -7.10
CA LEU A 58 3.99 11.01 -8.05
C LEU A 58 2.86 9.97 -8.09
N LEU A 59 2.31 9.60 -6.94
CA LEU A 59 1.16 8.69 -6.84
C LEU A 59 -0.08 9.29 -7.54
N GLY A 60 -0.36 10.57 -7.28
CA GLY A 60 -1.46 11.31 -7.92
C GLY A 60 -1.29 11.38 -9.44
N ALA A 61 -0.11 11.78 -9.92
CA ALA A 61 0.21 11.84 -11.35
C ALA A 61 0.03 10.47 -12.03
N THR A 62 0.55 9.40 -11.42
CA THR A 62 0.39 8.04 -11.93
C THR A 62 -1.08 7.62 -11.99
N THR A 63 -1.87 7.96 -10.98
CA THR A 63 -3.32 7.67 -10.94
C THR A 63 -4.08 8.40 -12.04
N VAL A 64 -3.77 9.69 -12.29
CA VAL A 64 -4.37 10.48 -13.36
C VAL A 64 -4.02 9.88 -14.74
N VAL A 65 -2.74 9.58 -14.98
CA VAL A 65 -2.28 8.98 -16.24
C VAL A 65 -3.00 7.65 -16.49
N MET A 66 -3.01 6.75 -15.50
CA MET A 66 -3.72 5.48 -15.63
C MET A 66 -5.23 5.63 -15.80
N GLY A 67 -5.86 6.59 -15.10
CA GLY A 67 -7.29 6.86 -15.17
C GLY A 67 -7.74 7.37 -16.54
N VAL A 68 -6.98 8.30 -17.13
CA VAL A 68 -7.22 8.83 -18.48
C VAL A 68 -7.15 7.71 -19.53
N TRP A 69 -6.22 6.76 -19.35
CA TRP A 69 -6.00 5.68 -20.31
C TRP A 69 -7.03 4.53 -20.16
N SER A 70 -7.63 4.37 -18.97
CA SER A 70 -8.52 3.25 -18.65
C SER A 70 -10.00 3.48 -19.00
N ARG A 71 -10.40 4.71 -19.40
CA ARG A 71 -11.79 5.15 -19.68
C ARG A 71 -12.85 4.46 -18.80
N PRO A 72 -12.84 4.67 -17.47
CA PRO A 72 -13.78 4.03 -16.55
C PRO A 72 -15.23 4.47 -16.82
N GLY A 73 -16.21 3.59 -16.55
CA GLY A 73 -17.64 3.94 -16.65
C GLY A 73 -18.11 4.72 -15.42
N GLY A 74 -19.29 5.36 -15.49
CA GLY A 74 -19.81 6.25 -14.44
C GLY A 74 -19.87 5.62 -13.04
N VAL A 75 -20.32 4.36 -12.91
CA VAL A 75 -20.32 3.63 -11.62
C VAL A 75 -18.91 3.41 -11.09
N GLY A 76 -17.94 3.13 -11.98
CA GLY A 76 -16.54 2.97 -11.58
C GLY A 76 -15.92 4.28 -11.09
N ILE A 77 -16.29 5.40 -11.70
CA ILE A 77 -15.86 6.74 -11.28
C ILE A 77 -16.45 7.07 -9.91
N ALA A 78 -17.75 6.84 -9.69
CA ALA A 78 -18.39 7.09 -8.39
C ALA A 78 -17.76 6.26 -7.26
N VAL A 79 -17.49 4.97 -7.51
CA VAL A 79 -16.81 4.10 -6.52
C VAL A 79 -15.38 4.57 -6.27
N ALA A 80 -14.64 4.98 -7.31
CA ALA A 80 -13.29 5.53 -7.13
C ALA A 80 -13.28 6.82 -6.32
N ILE A 81 -14.22 7.75 -6.58
CA ILE A 81 -14.38 8.99 -5.80
C ILE A 81 -14.73 8.67 -4.35
N GLY A 82 -15.64 7.73 -4.10
CA GLY A 82 -16.00 7.32 -2.73
C GLY A 82 -14.80 6.72 -1.97
N ILE A 83 -14.01 5.86 -2.62
CA ILE A 83 -12.77 5.31 -2.04
C ILE A 83 -11.76 6.44 -1.77
N ALA A 84 -11.55 7.33 -2.73
CA ALA A 84 -10.63 8.46 -2.58
C ALA A 84 -11.06 9.38 -1.43
N ALA A 85 -12.35 9.64 -1.27
CA ALA A 85 -12.90 10.42 -0.17
C ALA A 85 -12.65 9.74 1.20
N VAL A 86 -12.87 8.43 1.31
CA VAL A 86 -12.57 7.68 2.54
C VAL A 86 -11.08 7.72 2.85
N TYR A 87 -10.22 7.48 1.87
CA TYR A 87 -8.77 7.57 2.03
C TYR A 87 -8.34 8.98 2.47
N LEU A 88 -8.87 10.01 1.84
CA LEU A 88 -8.59 11.40 2.18
C LEU A 88 -9.05 11.74 3.60
N LEU A 89 -10.25 11.30 4.01
CA LEU A 89 -10.76 11.56 5.36
C LEU A 89 -9.94 10.84 6.43
N VAL A 90 -9.54 9.59 6.19
CA VAL A 90 -8.65 8.85 7.11
C VAL A 90 -7.29 9.54 7.17
N PHE A 91 -6.72 9.88 6.02
CA PHE A 91 -5.44 10.56 5.90
C PHE A 91 -5.40 11.90 6.65
N LEU A 92 -6.45 12.72 6.51
CA LEU A 92 -6.56 14.01 7.19
C LEU A 92 -6.82 13.89 8.70
N ARG A 93 -7.35 12.76 9.18
CA ARG A 93 -7.56 12.50 10.62
C ARG A 93 -6.32 12.00 11.34
N ILE A 94 -5.44 11.30 10.63
CA ILE A 94 -4.19 10.79 11.20
C ILE A 94 -3.28 11.98 11.49
N GLY A 95 -2.90 12.17 12.74
CA GLY A 95 -2.09 13.31 13.19
C GLY A 95 -0.59 13.12 12.99
N VAL A 96 -0.15 11.88 12.90
CA VAL A 96 1.27 11.48 12.89
C VAL A 96 1.73 11.18 11.46
N LEU A 97 2.91 11.65 11.08
CA LEU A 97 3.41 11.50 9.71
C LEU A 97 3.78 10.04 9.39
N GLU A 98 4.32 9.29 10.35
CA GLU A 98 4.64 7.86 10.18
C GLU A 98 3.38 7.00 9.91
N GLU A 99 2.32 7.21 10.69
CA GLU A 99 1.04 6.51 10.50
C GLU A 99 0.44 6.80 9.10
N ARG A 100 0.68 7.99 8.55
CA ARG A 100 0.26 8.37 7.19
C ARG A 100 1.05 7.64 6.10
N SER A 101 2.36 7.44 6.28
CA SER A 101 3.16 6.64 5.35
C SER A 101 2.74 5.17 5.38
N HIS A 102 2.45 4.62 6.56
CA HIS A 102 1.97 3.24 6.71
C HIS A 102 0.69 2.98 5.91
N LEU A 103 -0.25 3.93 5.91
CA LEU A 103 -1.48 3.85 5.11
C LEU A 103 -1.19 3.65 3.61
N ILE A 104 -0.16 4.30 3.08
CA ILE A 104 0.22 4.24 1.67
C ILE A 104 1.02 2.96 1.38
N GLU A 105 2.08 2.72 2.14
CA GLU A 105 3.02 1.61 1.94
C GLU A 105 2.31 0.25 2.01
N TYR A 106 1.62 0.00 3.12
CA TYR A 106 0.92 -1.26 3.34
C TYR A 106 -0.37 -1.34 2.52
N GLY A 107 -0.98 -0.21 2.17
CA GLY A 107 -2.08 -0.16 1.21
C GLY A 107 -1.65 -0.65 -0.17
N VAL A 108 -0.55 -0.12 -0.71
CA VAL A 108 0.00 -0.52 -2.02
C VAL A 108 0.45 -1.98 -2.00
N LEU A 109 1.14 -2.42 -0.94
CA LEU A 109 1.53 -3.81 -0.78
C LEU A 109 0.30 -4.74 -0.78
N GLY A 110 -0.73 -4.40 0.00
CA GLY A 110 -2.00 -5.14 0.05
C GLY A 110 -2.68 -5.29 -1.32
N ILE A 111 -2.65 -4.24 -2.14
CA ILE A 111 -3.19 -4.29 -3.52
C ILE A 111 -2.43 -5.31 -4.37
N PHE A 112 -1.10 -5.29 -4.37
CA PHE A 112 -0.30 -6.20 -5.19
C PHE A 112 -0.42 -7.65 -4.72
N VAL A 113 -0.36 -7.89 -3.42
CA VAL A 113 -0.54 -9.24 -2.85
C VAL A 113 -1.92 -9.78 -3.18
N TYR A 114 -2.98 -8.99 -2.97
CA TYR A 114 -4.34 -9.39 -3.34
C TYR A 114 -4.49 -9.66 -4.83
N ALA A 115 -3.96 -8.79 -5.69
CA ALA A 115 -4.01 -8.96 -7.14
C ALA A 115 -3.29 -10.24 -7.58
N ALA A 116 -2.14 -10.57 -6.99
CA ALA A 116 -1.39 -11.78 -7.29
C ALA A 116 -2.15 -13.05 -6.85
N LEU A 117 -2.70 -13.04 -5.64
CA LEU A 117 -3.50 -14.15 -5.10
C LEU A 117 -4.80 -14.35 -5.87
N ALA A 118 -5.47 -13.26 -6.26
CA ALA A 118 -6.68 -13.31 -7.08
C ALA A 118 -6.38 -13.82 -8.50
N GLU A 119 -5.29 -13.38 -9.14
CA GLU A 119 -4.84 -13.91 -10.43
C GLU A 119 -4.55 -15.41 -10.34
N ARG A 120 -3.85 -15.84 -9.28
CA ARG A 120 -3.57 -17.26 -9.03
C ARG A 120 -4.86 -18.09 -8.91
N ALA A 121 -5.86 -17.57 -8.20
CA ALA A 121 -7.18 -18.21 -8.07
C ALA A 121 -7.91 -18.30 -9.42
N LEU A 122 -7.86 -17.23 -10.22
CA LEU A 122 -8.48 -17.18 -11.56
C LEU A 122 -7.85 -18.19 -12.54
N GLN A 123 -6.56 -18.50 -12.39
CA GLN A 123 -5.86 -19.52 -13.18
C GLN A 123 -6.11 -20.96 -12.67
N GLY A 124 -7.11 -21.17 -11.82
CA GLY A 124 -7.55 -22.49 -11.37
C GLY A 124 -6.74 -23.09 -10.23
N ARG A 125 -5.78 -22.36 -9.63
CA ARG A 125 -5.08 -22.83 -8.43
C ARG A 125 -5.92 -22.56 -7.17
N ARG A 126 -5.84 -23.46 -6.20
CA ARG A 126 -6.50 -23.28 -4.90
C ARG A 126 -5.82 -22.15 -4.11
N VAL A 127 -6.55 -21.06 -3.91
CA VAL A 127 -6.19 -19.97 -2.99
C VAL A 127 -7.43 -19.67 -2.16
N PRO A 128 -7.54 -20.23 -0.94
CA PRO A 128 -8.70 -19.97 -0.09
C PRO A 128 -8.69 -18.50 0.33
N MET A 129 -9.82 -17.81 0.15
CA MET A 129 -10.04 -16.43 0.58
C MET A 129 -8.87 -15.47 0.26
N PRO A 130 -8.58 -15.18 -1.03
CA PRO A 130 -7.44 -14.35 -1.45
C PRO A 130 -7.34 -13.00 -0.74
N ALA A 131 -8.48 -12.39 -0.40
CA ALA A 131 -8.55 -11.12 0.32
C ALA A 131 -8.01 -11.22 1.75
N VAL A 132 -8.43 -12.25 2.50
CA VAL A 132 -7.97 -12.45 3.89
C VAL A 132 -6.49 -12.79 3.90
N LEU A 133 -6.04 -13.65 3.00
CA LEU A 133 -4.62 -13.97 2.87
C LEU A 133 -3.77 -12.75 2.51
N ALA A 134 -4.29 -11.84 1.68
CA ALA A 134 -3.58 -10.59 1.38
C ALA A 134 -3.48 -9.69 2.60
N ILE A 135 -4.56 -9.50 3.35
CA ILE A 135 -4.55 -8.69 4.58
C ILE A 135 -3.57 -9.28 5.58
N VAL A 136 -3.70 -10.58 5.89
CA VAL A 136 -2.81 -11.26 6.85
C VAL A 136 -1.35 -11.22 6.40
N GLY A 137 -1.09 -11.48 5.11
CA GLY A 137 0.26 -11.44 4.56
C GLY A 137 0.90 -10.05 4.63
N THR A 138 0.15 -9.02 4.25
CA THR A 138 0.60 -7.62 4.35
C THR A 138 0.82 -7.20 5.80
N SER A 139 -0.08 -7.55 6.71
CA SER A 139 0.08 -7.27 8.14
C SER A 139 1.26 -8.01 8.75
N ALA A 140 1.58 -9.23 8.29
CA ALA A 140 2.77 -9.95 8.71
C ALA A 140 4.05 -9.24 8.24
N VAL A 141 4.07 -8.66 7.04
CA VAL A 141 5.18 -7.80 6.60
C VAL A 141 5.28 -6.56 7.49
N GLY A 142 4.17 -5.92 7.82
CA GLY A 142 4.17 -4.76 8.73
C GLY A 142 4.64 -5.10 10.15
N LEU A 143 4.30 -6.28 10.67
CA LEU A 143 4.87 -6.77 11.93
C LEU A 143 6.38 -6.97 11.82
N LEU A 144 6.86 -7.54 10.71
CA LEU A 144 8.31 -7.69 10.49
C LEU A 144 9.02 -6.34 10.42
N ASP A 145 8.40 -5.34 9.80
CA ASP A 145 8.90 -3.96 9.74
C ASP A 145 9.06 -3.36 11.14
N GLU A 146 8.02 -3.45 11.98
CA GLU A 146 8.08 -3.04 13.40
C GLU A 146 9.16 -3.79 14.18
N CYS A 147 9.32 -5.09 13.94
CA CYS A 147 10.42 -5.86 14.54
C CYS A 147 11.80 -5.40 14.05
N LEU A 148 11.92 -4.93 12.80
CA LEU A 148 13.17 -4.39 12.25
C LEU A 148 13.46 -2.99 12.80
N GLN A 149 12.43 -2.18 13.05
CA GLN A 149 12.57 -0.86 13.68
C GLN A 149 13.23 -0.92 15.06
N LEU A 150 13.11 -2.03 15.79
CA LEU A 150 13.83 -2.24 17.06
C LEU A 150 15.37 -2.16 16.94
N PHE A 151 15.91 -2.31 15.73
CA PHE A 151 17.34 -2.20 15.46
C PHE A 151 17.74 -0.81 14.93
N VAL A 152 16.78 0.10 14.72
CA VAL A 152 17.02 1.46 14.25
C VAL A 152 17.09 2.41 15.46
N PRO A 153 18.16 3.23 15.59
CA PRO A 153 18.25 4.22 16.66
C PRO A 153 17.05 5.17 16.67
N ASP A 154 16.63 5.60 17.87
CA ASP A 154 15.54 6.56 18.08
C ASP A 154 14.16 6.11 17.53
N ARG A 155 13.98 4.82 17.22
CA ARG A 155 12.69 4.19 16.91
C ARG A 155 12.27 3.23 18.01
N VAL A 156 10.96 3.15 18.24
CA VAL A 156 10.34 2.26 19.22
C VAL A 156 9.29 1.43 18.53
N PHE A 157 9.18 0.17 18.92
CA PHE A 157 8.11 -0.71 18.47
C PHE A 157 6.76 -0.15 18.95
N ASP A 158 5.86 0.18 18.02
CA ASP A 158 4.52 0.67 18.36
C ASP A 158 3.44 -0.33 17.91
N PRO A 159 2.70 -0.96 18.86
CA PRO A 159 1.57 -1.81 18.52
C PRO A 159 0.47 -1.11 17.68
N TRP A 160 0.36 0.22 17.75
CA TRP A 160 -0.59 0.98 16.93
C TRP A 160 -0.23 0.94 15.45
N ASP A 161 1.06 0.87 15.10
CA ASP A 161 1.49 0.75 13.71
C ASP A 161 1.06 -0.56 13.08
N ILE A 162 1.06 -1.65 13.84
CA ILE A 162 0.51 -2.93 13.40
C ILE A 162 -0.97 -2.78 13.06
N LEU A 163 -1.74 -2.07 13.89
CA LEU A 163 -3.16 -1.82 13.64
C LEU A 163 -3.36 -0.98 12.37
N PHE A 164 -2.54 0.06 12.17
CA PHE A 164 -2.58 0.86 10.95
C PHE A 164 -2.22 0.05 9.71
N ASN A 165 -1.27 -0.88 9.79
CA ASN A 165 -0.89 -1.76 8.70
C ASN A 165 -2.06 -2.70 8.32
N VAL A 166 -2.76 -3.25 9.32
CA VAL A 166 -3.99 -4.03 9.12
C VAL A 166 -5.08 -3.18 8.48
N LEU A 167 -5.29 -1.96 8.95
CA LEU A 167 -6.30 -1.04 8.43
C LEU A 167 -6.01 -0.66 6.97
N ALA A 168 -4.76 -0.30 6.68
CA ALA A 168 -4.28 0.05 5.35
C ALA A 168 -4.51 -1.08 4.36
N ALA A 169 -4.11 -2.31 4.72
CA ALA A 169 -4.31 -3.50 3.90
C ALA A 169 -5.81 -3.77 3.69
N SER A 170 -6.63 -3.67 4.75
CA SER A 170 -8.06 -3.91 4.69
C SER A 170 -8.78 -2.91 3.77
N LEU A 171 -8.47 -1.62 3.90
CA LEU A 171 -9.02 -0.56 3.05
C LEU A 171 -8.62 -0.76 1.58
N ALA A 172 -7.36 -1.08 1.32
CA ALA A 172 -6.84 -1.19 -0.04
C ALA A 172 -7.38 -2.44 -0.78
N VAL A 173 -7.48 -3.56 -0.06
CA VAL A 173 -8.07 -4.80 -0.57
C VAL A 173 -9.57 -4.63 -0.78
N GLY A 174 -10.28 -4.02 0.18
CA GLY A 174 -11.71 -3.70 0.07
C GLY A 174 -12.00 -2.79 -1.14
N ALA A 175 -11.20 -1.73 -1.32
CA ALA A 175 -11.26 -0.85 -2.47
C ALA A 175 -11.06 -1.61 -3.80
N SER A 176 -10.06 -2.50 -3.84
CA SER A 176 -9.78 -3.34 -5.01
C SER A 176 -10.94 -4.26 -5.38
N ILE A 177 -11.62 -4.85 -4.38
CA ILE A 177 -12.82 -5.67 -4.55
C ILE A 177 -13.97 -4.81 -5.09
N ALA A 178 -14.25 -3.67 -4.46
CA ALA A 178 -15.34 -2.78 -4.84
C ALA A 178 -15.19 -2.26 -6.28
N LEU A 179 -13.98 -1.84 -6.66
CA LEU A 179 -13.68 -1.42 -8.04
C LEU A 179 -13.77 -2.59 -9.03
N GLY A 180 -13.32 -3.78 -8.63
CA GLY A 180 -13.48 -5.01 -9.42
C GLY A 180 -14.95 -5.32 -9.71
N TRP A 181 -15.81 -5.22 -8.69
CA TRP A 181 -17.25 -5.40 -8.83
C TRP A 181 -17.89 -4.35 -9.74
N ALA A 182 -17.56 -3.07 -9.56
CA ALA A 182 -18.09 -1.98 -10.37
C ALA A 182 -17.74 -2.15 -11.86
N ARG A 183 -16.51 -2.58 -12.16
CA ARG A 183 -16.06 -2.86 -13.54
C ARG A 183 -16.78 -4.04 -14.17
N ARG A 184 -17.09 -5.10 -13.40
CA ARG A 184 -17.86 -6.25 -13.91
C ARG A 184 -19.29 -5.87 -14.25
N ARG A 185 -19.95 -5.05 -13.41
CA ARG A 185 -21.30 -4.55 -13.68
C ARG A 185 -21.41 -3.83 -15.03
N ARG A 186 -20.42 -3.03 -15.40
CA ARG A 186 -20.37 -2.34 -16.71
C ARG A 186 -20.22 -3.28 -17.90
N ARG A 187 -19.55 -4.43 -17.75
CA ARG A 187 -19.34 -5.38 -18.86
C ARG A 187 -20.56 -6.26 -19.13
N GLY A 188 -21.50 -6.33 -18.19
CA GLY A 188 -22.76 -7.07 -18.32
C GLY A 188 -23.96 -6.22 -18.77
N THR A 189 -23.72 -4.96 -19.14
CA THR A 189 -24.67 -4.01 -19.76
C THR A 189 -24.15 -3.62 -21.13
#